data_AF-A0A4Q9RT56-F1
#
_entry.id   AF-A0A4Q9RT56-F1
#
_cell.length_a   1.000
_cell.length_b   1.000
_cell.length_c   1.000
_cell.angle_alpha   90.00
_cell.angle_beta   90.00
_cell.angle_gamma   90.00
#
_symmetry.space_group_name_H-M   'P 1'
#
loop_
_entity.id
_entity.type
_entity.pdbx_description
1 polymer ?
#
loop_
_entity_poly.entity_id
_entity_poly.type
_entity_poly.pdbx_seq_one_letter_code
_entity_poly.pdbx_strand_id
1 'polypeptide(L)'
;MLDDTLIEEYQSLFDIDANLNRLVKKIELLNYINPLNIESEKKQFFASKYKYEPNFKYPKLKFNGYKLHRLFYSQRLERIEDDDIRQLYEDIIYEYSGLIECIETINQGRKFYFNSLKSFGTPTEKDIDNAKFILRFDDTDFEEDMLPMYDANEAKAYFEDFAKRYDFKYNLKLSTNISAAAMVINNTQTLVLRKNHKFSKNQLKVLANHEIGVHMVTTFNGLNQPLKVFSNGLPNNVETQEGLAVFSEYKSGCLTLTRLKELAYRIIAVDSLIKGYSFADTFDLLYSQYKLNKNKAFSITLRVHRGGGFTKDHLYLTGLEKVYKYAKAGKDLDVLLTGKVSLEYIDTIKKLQELGLANTSKHFTDAYLNDDVANKNLDFILKSLK
;
A
#
# COMPACT_ATOMS: atom_id res chain seq x y z
N MET A 1 24.61 -13.16 -13.41
CA MET A 1 24.39 -14.42 -12.66
C MET A 1 25.15 -14.26 -11.36
N LEU A 2 24.60 -14.74 -10.25
CA LEU A 2 25.33 -14.73 -8.98
C LEU A 2 26.58 -15.59 -9.09
N ASP A 3 27.63 -15.19 -8.41
CA ASP A 3 28.85 -15.98 -8.30
C ASP A 3 28.56 -17.23 -7.45
N ASP A 4 28.92 -18.42 -7.97
CA ASP A 4 28.70 -19.68 -7.26
C ASP A 4 29.45 -19.70 -5.92
N THR A 5 30.59 -19.01 -5.83
CA THR A 5 31.36 -18.87 -4.58
C THR A 5 30.59 -18.07 -3.52
N LEU A 6 29.83 -17.04 -3.93
CA LEU A 6 28.99 -16.25 -3.03
C LEU A 6 27.80 -17.08 -2.50
N ILE A 7 27.23 -17.95 -3.34
CA ILE A 7 26.16 -18.85 -2.92
C ILE A 7 26.68 -19.86 -1.89
N GLU A 8 27.89 -20.38 -2.06
CA GLU A 8 28.52 -21.27 -1.09
C GLU A 8 28.81 -20.56 0.24
N GLU A 9 29.35 -19.34 0.19
CA GLU A 9 29.64 -18.53 1.40
C GLU A 9 28.37 -18.22 2.19
N TYR A 10 27.29 -17.79 1.52
CA TYR A 10 26.02 -17.40 2.14
C TYR A 10 24.93 -18.47 2.05
N GLN A 11 25.29 -19.74 1.95
CA GLN A 11 24.35 -20.84 1.70
C GLN A 11 23.19 -20.87 2.70
N SER A 12 23.48 -20.69 4.00
CA SER A 12 22.46 -20.69 5.05
C SER A 12 21.43 -19.58 4.87
N LEU A 13 21.85 -18.39 4.42
CA LEU A 13 20.97 -17.26 4.15
C LEU A 13 20.02 -17.57 2.98
N PHE A 14 20.55 -18.09 1.87
CA PHE A 14 19.75 -18.46 0.71
C PHE A 14 18.73 -19.57 1.03
N ASP A 15 19.11 -20.56 1.84
CA ASP A 15 18.20 -21.62 2.27
C ASP A 15 17.04 -21.08 3.12
N ILE A 16 17.33 -20.19 4.06
CA ILE A 16 16.33 -19.53 4.92
C ILE A 16 15.41 -18.65 4.07
N ASP A 17 15.96 -17.82 3.19
CA ASP A 17 15.21 -16.97 2.27
C ASP A 17 14.26 -17.76 1.37
N ALA A 18 14.76 -18.84 0.76
CA ALA A 18 13.95 -19.71 -0.09
C ALA A 18 12.80 -20.38 0.69
N ASN A 19 13.06 -20.80 1.94
CA ASN A 19 12.03 -21.35 2.82
C ASN A 19 10.97 -20.30 3.18
N LEU A 20 11.38 -19.10 3.59
CA LEU A 20 10.47 -17.99 3.88
C LEU A 20 9.60 -17.64 2.68
N ASN A 21 10.19 -17.50 1.49
CA ASN A 21 9.47 -17.25 0.24
C ASN A 21 8.36 -18.29 -0.02
N ARG A 22 8.62 -19.57 0.26
CA ARG A 22 7.59 -20.62 0.11
C ARG A 22 6.43 -20.45 1.10
N LEU A 23 6.69 -19.97 2.31
CA LEU A 23 5.68 -19.74 3.34
C LEU A 23 4.84 -18.49 3.02
N VAL A 24 5.48 -17.40 2.62
CA VAL A 24 4.87 -16.08 2.37
C VAL A 24 3.86 -16.11 1.23
N LYS A 25 4.07 -16.91 0.18
CA LYS A 25 3.15 -16.99 -0.99
C LYS A 25 1.68 -17.25 -0.63
N LYS A 26 1.40 -17.79 0.56
CA LYS A 26 0.04 -18.10 1.05
C LYS A 26 -0.60 -16.94 1.84
N ILE A 27 0.17 -15.91 2.17
CA ILE A 27 -0.19 -14.83 3.08
C ILE A 27 -0.38 -13.57 2.24
N GLU A 28 -1.62 -13.32 1.83
CA GLU A 28 -2.02 -12.12 1.08
C GLU A 28 -3.28 -11.55 1.71
N LEU A 29 -3.12 -10.56 2.59
CA LEU A 29 -4.21 -9.98 3.39
C LEU A 29 -5.33 -9.43 2.50
N LEU A 30 -4.99 -8.81 1.36
CA LEU A 30 -5.97 -8.18 0.49
C LEU A 30 -6.96 -9.18 -0.12
N ASN A 31 -6.56 -10.45 -0.23
CA ASN A 31 -7.45 -11.52 -0.71
C ASN A 31 -8.54 -11.90 0.30
N TYR A 32 -8.39 -11.55 1.58
CA TYR A 32 -9.31 -11.93 2.66
C TYR A 32 -10.04 -10.74 3.27
N ILE A 33 -9.49 -9.54 3.21
CA ILE A 33 -10.05 -8.35 3.89
C ILE A 33 -11.12 -7.61 3.08
N ASN A 34 -11.29 -7.90 1.78
CA ASN A 34 -12.33 -7.26 0.97
C ASN A 34 -13.69 -7.94 1.20
N PRO A 35 -14.73 -7.23 1.65
CA PRO A 35 -16.05 -7.83 1.83
C PRO A 35 -16.68 -8.30 0.52
N LEU A 36 -17.48 -9.37 0.60
CA LEU A 36 -18.18 -9.99 -0.51
C LEU A 36 -19.54 -9.33 -0.84
N ASN A 37 -20.09 -8.53 0.08
CA ASN A 37 -21.44 -7.97 0.02
C ASN A 37 -21.48 -6.42 0.03
N ILE A 38 -20.39 -5.73 -0.34
CA ILE A 38 -20.25 -4.26 -0.25
C ILE A 38 -21.46 -3.52 -0.82
N GLU A 39 -21.88 -3.84 -2.05
CA GLU A 39 -22.97 -3.11 -2.73
C GLU A 39 -24.34 -3.33 -2.07
N SER A 40 -24.57 -4.51 -1.49
CA SER A 40 -25.81 -4.81 -0.75
C SER A 40 -25.85 -4.00 0.55
N GLU A 41 -24.78 -4.04 1.33
CA GLU A 41 -24.66 -3.32 2.59
C GLU A 41 -24.75 -1.80 2.38
N LYS A 42 -24.14 -1.28 1.32
CA LYS A 42 -24.23 0.13 0.95
C LYS A 42 -25.67 0.57 0.68
N LYS A 43 -26.44 -0.22 -0.07
CA LYS A 43 -27.86 0.07 -0.35
C LYS A 43 -28.67 0.11 0.94
N GLN A 44 -28.47 -0.86 1.82
CA GLN A 44 -29.16 -0.93 3.10
C GLN A 44 -28.79 0.24 4.02
N PHE A 45 -27.51 0.59 4.09
CA PHE A 45 -27.00 1.74 4.83
C PHE A 45 -27.62 3.06 4.38
N PHE A 46 -27.74 3.27 3.06
CA PHE A 46 -28.38 4.49 2.53
C PHE A 46 -29.90 4.47 2.73
N ALA A 47 -30.56 3.33 2.56
CA ALA A 47 -32.00 3.20 2.78
C ALA A 47 -32.41 3.48 4.24
N SER A 48 -31.55 3.10 5.21
CA SER A 48 -31.77 3.36 6.63
C SER A 48 -31.49 4.81 7.06
N LYS A 49 -31.17 5.70 6.12
CA LYS A 49 -30.71 7.07 6.38
C LYS A 49 -29.48 7.07 7.31
N TYR A 50 -28.53 6.20 7.03
CA TYR A 50 -27.21 6.11 7.67
C TYR A 50 -27.20 5.62 9.13
N LYS A 51 -28.30 5.03 9.61
CA LYS A 51 -28.43 4.52 10.99
C LYS A 51 -28.11 3.03 11.15
N TYR A 52 -27.90 2.34 10.05
CA TYR A 52 -27.62 0.90 10.02
C TYR A 52 -26.12 0.67 10.19
N GLU A 53 -25.73 -0.38 10.91
CA GLU A 53 -24.33 -0.83 10.95
C GLU A 53 -24.15 -1.95 9.90
N PRO A 54 -23.34 -1.73 8.84
CA PRO A 54 -23.09 -2.74 7.81
C PRO A 54 -22.57 -4.07 8.37
N ASN A 55 -23.16 -5.18 7.92
CA ASN A 55 -22.70 -6.52 8.28
C ASN A 55 -21.93 -7.16 7.12
N PHE A 56 -20.62 -6.89 7.08
CA PHE A 56 -19.74 -7.37 6.03
C PHE A 56 -19.43 -8.88 6.14
N LYS A 57 -19.47 -9.57 4.99
CA LYS A 57 -19.09 -10.99 4.85
C LYS A 57 -17.74 -11.08 4.15
N TYR A 58 -16.87 -11.98 4.61
CA TYR A 58 -15.50 -12.10 4.11
C TYR A 58 -15.21 -13.47 3.50
N PRO A 59 -14.23 -13.58 2.58
CA PRO A 59 -13.72 -14.85 2.08
C PRO A 59 -13.26 -15.79 3.21
N LYS A 60 -13.44 -17.10 3.00
CA LYS A 60 -12.91 -18.12 3.92
C LYS A 60 -11.40 -18.23 3.79
N LEU A 61 -10.74 -18.44 4.93
CA LEU A 61 -9.30 -18.69 5.01
C LEU A 61 -8.94 -19.99 4.30
N LYS A 62 -7.81 -19.98 3.58
CA LYS A 62 -7.31 -21.13 2.80
C LYS A 62 -5.99 -21.69 3.34
N PHE A 63 -5.62 -21.33 4.57
CA PHE A 63 -4.42 -21.81 5.24
C PHE A 63 -4.66 -22.01 6.74
N ASN A 64 -3.71 -22.66 7.41
CA ASN A 64 -3.70 -22.85 8.87
C ASN A 64 -2.60 -21.97 9.45
N GLY A 65 -2.95 -20.90 10.18
CA GLY A 65 -1.99 -19.92 10.68
C GLY A 65 -1.09 -20.49 11.76
N TYR A 66 -1.61 -21.28 12.71
CA TYR A 66 -0.79 -21.97 13.71
C TYR A 66 0.35 -22.79 13.09
N LYS A 67 0.07 -23.54 12.02
CA LYS A 67 1.10 -24.29 11.29
C LYS A 67 2.11 -23.35 10.63
N LEU A 68 1.69 -22.23 10.06
CA LEU A 68 2.60 -21.25 9.47
C LEU A 68 3.48 -20.59 10.52
N HIS A 69 2.93 -20.16 11.67
CA HIS A 69 3.72 -19.63 12.79
C HIS A 69 4.83 -20.59 13.19
N ARG A 70 4.51 -21.87 13.42
CA ARG A 70 5.53 -22.87 13.76
C ARG A 70 6.63 -22.98 12.69
N LEU A 71 6.28 -22.88 11.41
CA LEU A 71 7.25 -22.95 10.32
C LEU A 71 8.14 -21.70 10.25
N PHE A 72 7.58 -20.51 10.45
CA PHE A 72 8.36 -19.26 10.54
C PHE A 72 9.32 -19.29 11.73
N TYR A 73 8.83 -19.57 12.95
CA TYR A 73 9.68 -19.59 14.15
C TYR A 73 10.67 -20.76 14.21
N SER A 74 10.61 -21.71 13.27
CA SER A 74 11.58 -22.81 13.17
C SER A 74 12.77 -22.52 12.25
N GLN A 75 12.81 -21.34 11.59
CA GLN A 75 13.96 -20.93 10.80
C GLN A 75 15.18 -20.73 11.71
N ARG A 76 16.32 -21.30 11.34
CA ARG A 76 17.57 -21.27 12.12
C ARG A 76 18.37 -20.00 11.82
N LEU A 77 17.87 -18.86 12.26
CA LEU A 77 18.50 -17.55 11.98
C LEU A 77 19.89 -17.41 12.57
N GLU A 78 20.23 -18.18 13.61
CA GLU A 78 21.58 -18.24 14.19
C GLU A 78 22.67 -18.65 13.19
N ARG A 79 22.29 -19.18 12.01
CA ARG A 79 23.20 -19.55 10.92
C ARG A 79 23.53 -18.40 9.96
N ILE A 80 22.83 -17.27 10.06
CA ILE A 80 23.17 -16.06 9.31
C ILE A 80 24.25 -15.36 10.12
N GLU A 81 25.49 -15.30 9.65
CA GLU A 81 26.63 -14.79 10.44
C GLU A 81 26.53 -13.28 10.71
N ASP A 82 26.10 -12.52 9.71
CA ASP A 82 25.97 -11.07 9.80
C ASP A 82 24.77 -10.65 10.66
N ASP A 83 25.02 -9.88 11.72
CA ASP A 83 24.00 -9.51 12.71
C ASP A 83 22.89 -8.61 12.12
N ASP A 84 23.23 -7.68 11.21
CA ASP A 84 22.24 -6.78 10.60
C ASP A 84 21.30 -7.55 9.67
N ILE A 85 21.87 -8.47 8.88
CA ILE A 85 21.08 -9.36 8.01
C ILE A 85 20.24 -10.32 8.86
N ARG A 86 20.80 -10.88 9.94
CA ARG A 86 20.06 -11.75 10.85
C ARG A 86 18.87 -11.03 11.46
N GLN A 87 19.06 -9.80 11.94
CA GLN A 87 17.99 -8.97 12.51
C GLN A 87 16.89 -8.69 11.48
N LEU A 88 17.25 -8.34 10.24
CA LEU A 88 16.27 -8.16 9.17
C LEU A 88 15.38 -9.39 8.98
N TYR A 89 15.96 -10.60 8.97
CA TYR A 89 15.18 -11.83 8.80
C TYR A 89 14.33 -12.18 10.03
N GLU A 90 14.79 -11.82 11.23
CA GLU A 90 13.99 -11.93 12.45
C GLU A 90 12.76 -11.03 12.39
N ASP A 91 12.95 -9.77 12.00
CA ASP A 91 11.87 -8.79 11.85
C ASP A 91 10.88 -9.20 10.75
N ILE A 92 11.36 -9.79 9.66
CA ILE A 92 10.52 -10.39 8.60
C ILE A 92 9.63 -11.49 9.17
N ILE A 93 10.17 -12.37 10.01
CA ILE A 93 9.38 -13.42 10.66
C ILE A 93 8.31 -12.82 11.56
N TYR A 94 8.64 -11.80 12.36
CA TYR A 94 7.66 -11.11 13.21
C TYR A 94 6.57 -10.40 12.41
N GLU A 95 6.92 -9.75 11.31
CA GLU A 95 5.98 -9.08 10.41
C GLU A 95 4.96 -10.07 9.82
N TYR A 96 5.43 -11.16 9.21
CA TYR A 96 4.54 -12.18 8.64
C TYR A 96 3.71 -12.90 9.70
N SER A 97 4.26 -13.11 10.89
CA SER A 97 3.52 -13.63 12.04
C SER A 97 2.35 -12.70 12.39
N GLY A 98 2.59 -11.39 12.54
CA GLY A 98 1.53 -10.41 12.78
C GLY A 98 0.47 -10.37 11.67
N LEU A 99 0.88 -10.47 10.40
CA LEU A 99 -0.05 -10.53 9.28
C LEU A 99 -0.92 -11.78 9.30
N ILE A 100 -0.39 -12.93 9.71
CA ILE A 100 -1.18 -14.16 9.90
C ILE A 100 -2.24 -13.94 10.97
N GLU A 101 -1.87 -13.40 12.13
CA GLU A 101 -2.82 -13.10 13.23
C GLU A 101 -3.91 -12.14 12.75
N CYS A 102 -3.53 -11.11 11.98
CA CYS A 102 -4.45 -10.17 11.38
C CYS A 102 -5.45 -10.87 10.44
N ILE A 103 -4.98 -11.73 9.54
CA ILE A 103 -5.84 -12.49 8.62
C ILE A 103 -6.77 -13.45 9.37
N GLU A 104 -6.26 -14.19 10.37
CA GLU A 104 -7.06 -15.16 11.12
C GLU A 104 -8.20 -14.51 11.92
N THR A 105 -8.01 -13.26 12.30
CA THR A 105 -8.96 -12.51 13.14
C THR A 105 -9.93 -11.63 12.36
N ILE A 106 -9.88 -11.62 11.02
CA ILE A 106 -10.85 -10.90 10.17
C ILE A 106 -12.28 -11.19 10.60
N ASN A 107 -13.07 -10.13 10.78
CA ASN A 107 -14.45 -10.16 11.22
C ASN A 107 -14.68 -10.70 12.65
N GLN A 108 -13.65 -10.73 13.49
CA GLN A 108 -13.75 -11.08 14.92
C GLN A 108 -13.73 -9.84 15.84
N GLY A 109 -14.20 -8.70 15.34
CA GLY A 109 -14.30 -7.45 16.09
C GLY A 109 -12.95 -6.95 16.58
N ARG A 110 -12.84 -6.68 17.90
CA ARG A 110 -11.64 -6.08 18.52
C ARG A 110 -10.34 -6.87 18.28
N LYS A 111 -10.42 -8.20 18.11
CA LYS A 111 -9.23 -9.01 17.82
C LYS A 111 -8.55 -8.58 16.53
N PHE A 112 -9.32 -8.36 15.46
CA PHE A 112 -8.80 -7.85 14.20
C PHE A 112 -8.18 -6.47 14.37
N TYR A 113 -8.92 -5.58 15.05
CA TYR A 113 -8.49 -4.20 15.27
C TYR A 113 -7.12 -4.12 15.97
N PHE A 114 -6.90 -4.89 17.04
CA PHE A 114 -5.60 -4.88 17.73
C PHE A 114 -4.46 -5.46 16.87
N ASN A 115 -4.74 -6.50 16.08
CA ASN A 115 -3.75 -7.03 15.15
C ASN A 115 -3.46 -6.05 14.01
N SER A 116 -4.47 -5.32 13.52
CA SER A 116 -4.28 -4.24 12.56
C SER A 116 -3.43 -3.11 13.15
N LEU A 117 -3.66 -2.70 14.40
CA LEU A 117 -2.83 -1.71 15.08
C LEU A 117 -1.39 -2.18 15.21
N LYS A 118 -1.17 -3.44 15.58
CA LYS A 118 0.17 -4.04 15.70
C LYS A 118 0.91 -4.03 14.36
N SER A 119 0.26 -4.39 13.26
CA SER A 119 0.89 -4.50 11.94
C SER A 119 0.99 -3.19 11.17
N PHE A 120 0.05 -2.26 11.35
CA PHE A 120 -0.04 -1.04 10.54
C PHE A 120 0.10 0.24 11.36
N GLY A 121 0.06 0.17 12.69
CA GLY A 121 0.15 1.34 13.55
C GLY A 121 -1.12 2.19 13.58
N THR A 122 -0.94 3.43 14.03
CA THR A 122 -1.95 4.46 14.20
C THR A 122 -1.38 5.81 13.76
N PRO A 123 -2.19 6.72 13.19
CA PRO A 123 -1.78 8.10 13.04
C PRO A 123 -1.44 8.72 14.40
N THR A 124 -0.40 9.55 14.41
CA THR A 124 -0.01 10.40 15.53
C THR A 124 -0.85 11.68 15.56
N GLU A 125 -0.77 12.46 16.65
CA GLU A 125 -1.40 13.79 16.72
C GLU A 125 -0.90 14.72 15.61
N LYS A 126 0.37 14.61 15.26
CA LYS A 126 0.99 15.35 14.17
C LYS A 126 0.38 14.99 12.81
N ASP A 127 0.12 13.71 12.57
CA ASP A 127 -0.52 13.25 11.32
C ASP A 127 -1.96 13.77 11.21
N ILE A 128 -2.68 13.81 12.34
CA ILE A 128 -4.03 14.36 12.42
C ILE A 128 -4.01 15.87 12.16
N ASP A 129 -3.04 16.60 12.72
CA ASP A 129 -2.83 18.02 12.47
C ASP A 129 -2.53 18.31 10.99
N ASN A 130 -1.64 17.52 10.39
CA ASN A 130 -1.29 17.62 8.97
C ASN A 130 -2.52 17.34 8.08
N ALA A 131 -3.33 16.34 8.41
CA ALA A 131 -4.59 16.07 7.72
C ALA A 131 -5.56 17.25 7.83
N LYS A 132 -5.78 17.78 9.04
CA LYS A 132 -6.65 18.96 9.26
C LYS A 132 -6.13 20.19 8.51
N PHE A 133 -4.82 20.39 8.44
CA PHE A 133 -4.20 21.47 7.68
C PHE A 133 -4.54 21.37 6.19
N ILE A 134 -4.37 20.20 5.57
CA ILE A 134 -4.72 19.95 4.17
C ILE A 134 -6.21 20.23 3.90
N LEU A 135 -7.08 19.84 4.83
CA LEU A 135 -8.53 20.00 4.68
C LEU A 135 -9.02 21.45 4.78
N ARG A 136 -8.17 22.41 5.19
CA ARG A 136 -8.51 23.85 5.26
C ARG A 136 -8.40 24.57 3.93
N PHE A 137 -7.66 24.02 2.96
CA PHE A 137 -7.57 24.63 1.64
C PHE A 137 -8.91 24.51 0.93
N ASP A 138 -9.26 25.49 0.10
CA ASP A 138 -10.48 25.43 -0.70
C ASP A 138 -10.39 24.34 -1.76
N ASP A 139 -11.53 23.85 -2.25
CA ASP A 139 -11.52 22.96 -3.40
C ASP A 139 -11.06 23.72 -4.65
N THR A 140 -10.36 23.04 -5.55
CA THR A 140 -9.99 23.59 -6.84
C THR A 140 -11.21 23.68 -7.75
N ASP A 141 -11.16 24.60 -8.71
CA ASP A 141 -12.21 24.75 -9.71
C ASP A 141 -12.46 23.45 -10.48
N PHE A 142 -13.63 23.40 -11.13
CA PHE A 142 -14.01 22.26 -11.95
C PHE A 142 -13.00 22.02 -13.08
N GLU A 143 -12.44 20.82 -13.12
CA GLU A 143 -11.55 20.36 -14.19
C GLU A 143 -12.24 19.26 -15.01
N GLU A 144 -12.29 19.43 -16.33
CA GLU A 144 -12.91 18.45 -17.24
C GLU A 144 -12.21 17.08 -17.19
N ASP A 145 -10.88 17.08 -17.00
CA ASP A 145 -10.07 15.87 -16.81
C ASP A 145 -10.47 15.05 -15.56
N MET A 146 -11.30 15.61 -14.66
CA MET A 146 -11.84 14.95 -13.45
C MET A 146 -13.20 14.28 -13.68
N LEU A 147 -13.83 14.44 -14.84
CA LEU A 147 -15.08 13.76 -15.18
C LEU A 147 -14.89 12.26 -15.41
N PRO A 148 -15.72 11.38 -14.80
CA PRO A 148 -15.59 9.94 -14.91
C PRO A 148 -16.17 9.41 -16.24
N MET A 149 -15.41 9.59 -17.32
CA MET A 149 -15.86 9.29 -18.70
C MET A 149 -15.49 7.88 -19.17
N TYR A 150 -14.39 7.30 -18.68
CA TYR A 150 -13.82 6.06 -19.21
C TYR A 150 -14.32 4.82 -18.45
N ASP A 151 -14.63 3.75 -19.16
CA ASP A 151 -14.93 2.44 -18.56
C ASP A 151 -13.68 1.60 -18.27
N ALA A 152 -13.87 0.39 -17.74
CA ALA A 152 -12.77 -0.49 -17.35
C ALA A 152 -11.98 -1.06 -18.55
N ASN A 153 -12.57 -1.16 -19.75
CA ASN A 153 -11.88 -1.62 -20.95
C ASN A 153 -11.04 -0.49 -21.56
N GLU A 154 -11.57 0.73 -21.58
CA GLU A 154 -10.80 1.92 -21.99
C GLU A 154 -9.64 2.17 -21.02
N ALA A 155 -9.90 2.04 -19.71
CA ALA A 155 -8.85 2.08 -18.69
C ALA A 155 -7.80 1.00 -18.95
N LYS A 156 -8.21 -0.25 -19.20
CA LYS A 156 -7.29 -1.35 -19.55
C LYS A 156 -6.36 -0.98 -20.71
N ALA A 157 -6.90 -0.45 -21.80
CA ALA A 157 -6.11 -0.03 -22.96
C ALA A 157 -5.09 1.07 -22.59
N TYR A 158 -5.50 2.04 -21.76
CA TYR A 158 -4.62 3.08 -21.24
C TYR A 158 -3.47 2.50 -20.40
N PHE A 159 -3.75 1.57 -19.49
CA PHE A 159 -2.72 0.93 -18.66
C PHE A 159 -1.75 0.08 -19.48
N GLU A 160 -2.25 -0.67 -20.47
CA GLU A 160 -1.43 -1.45 -21.40
C GLU A 160 -0.51 -0.55 -22.23
N ASP A 161 -0.97 0.64 -22.63
CA ASP A 161 -0.13 1.62 -23.33
C ASP A 161 0.92 2.24 -22.41
N PHE A 162 0.53 2.68 -21.21
CA PHE A 162 1.43 3.23 -20.21
C PHE A 162 2.56 2.25 -19.86
N ALA A 163 2.25 0.96 -19.74
CA ALA A 163 3.22 -0.07 -19.39
C ALA A 163 4.31 -0.30 -20.44
N LYS A 164 4.13 0.10 -21.70
CA LYS A 164 5.14 -0.08 -22.78
C LYS A 164 6.46 0.63 -22.48
N ARG A 165 6.46 1.56 -21.53
CA ARG A 165 7.65 2.25 -21.02
C ARG A 165 8.59 1.32 -20.25
N TYR A 166 8.10 0.17 -19.80
CA TYR A 166 8.84 -0.77 -18.98
C TYR A 166 9.04 -2.11 -19.70
N ASP A 167 10.22 -2.69 -19.52
CA ASP A 167 10.56 -4.03 -20.02
C ASP A 167 10.15 -5.11 -18.99
N PHE A 168 8.86 -5.16 -18.63
CA PHE A 168 8.30 -6.25 -17.82
C PHE A 168 6.92 -6.69 -18.29
N LYS A 169 6.62 -7.98 -18.12
CA LYS A 169 5.35 -8.61 -18.52
C LYS A 169 4.50 -8.89 -17.30
N TYR A 170 3.31 -8.30 -17.24
CA TYR A 170 2.35 -8.47 -16.14
C TYR A 170 0.99 -8.92 -16.65
N ASN A 171 0.15 -9.43 -15.75
CA ASN A 171 -1.22 -9.84 -16.04
C ASN A 171 -2.19 -8.69 -15.76
N LEU A 172 -3.27 -8.56 -16.54
CA LEU A 172 -4.33 -7.59 -16.27
C LEU A 172 -5.69 -8.30 -16.15
N LYS A 173 -6.42 -8.03 -15.07
CA LYS A 173 -7.75 -8.62 -14.81
C LYS A 173 -8.77 -7.57 -14.42
N LEU A 174 -10.03 -7.80 -14.79
CA LEU A 174 -11.17 -7.01 -14.31
C LEU A 174 -11.86 -7.77 -13.17
N SER A 175 -12.18 -7.08 -12.07
CA SER A 175 -12.83 -7.68 -10.89
C SER A 175 -13.95 -6.79 -10.36
N THR A 176 -15.00 -7.41 -9.80
CA THR A 176 -16.03 -6.72 -9.02
C THR A 176 -15.73 -6.70 -7.52
N ASN A 177 -14.75 -7.49 -7.07
CA ASN A 177 -14.52 -7.82 -5.66
C ASN A 177 -13.30 -7.07 -5.08
N ILE A 178 -13.08 -5.83 -5.53
CA ILE A 178 -12.05 -4.94 -4.99
C ILE A 178 -12.68 -3.63 -4.53
N SER A 179 -12.17 -3.09 -3.43
CA SER A 179 -12.63 -1.81 -2.86
C SER A 179 -11.99 -0.58 -3.53
N ALA A 180 -10.78 -0.73 -4.07
CA ALA A 180 -10.08 0.28 -4.84
C ALA A 180 -10.49 0.27 -6.33
N ALA A 181 -10.16 1.34 -7.06
CA ALA A 181 -10.41 1.41 -8.50
C ALA A 181 -9.43 0.55 -9.32
N ALA A 182 -8.17 0.45 -8.85
CA ALA A 182 -7.15 -0.46 -9.32
C ALA A 182 -6.32 -0.97 -8.13
N MET A 183 -5.60 -2.08 -8.30
CA MET A 183 -4.59 -2.58 -7.36
C MET A 183 -3.64 -3.57 -8.04
N VAL A 184 -2.39 -3.64 -7.59
CA VAL A 184 -1.44 -4.71 -7.94
C VAL A 184 -1.52 -5.87 -6.94
N ILE A 185 -1.53 -7.10 -7.46
CA ILE A 185 -1.30 -8.33 -6.69
C ILE A 185 0.12 -8.83 -7.01
N ASN A 186 1.04 -8.63 -6.05
CA ASN A 186 2.48 -8.84 -6.25
C ASN A 186 2.81 -10.30 -6.63
N ASN A 187 2.26 -11.28 -5.91
CA ASN A 187 2.60 -12.70 -6.07
C ASN A 187 2.23 -13.29 -7.46
N THR A 188 1.32 -12.64 -8.18
CA THR A 188 0.83 -13.06 -9.50
C THR A 188 1.15 -12.02 -10.58
N GLN A 189 1.94 -10.99 -10.24
CA GLN A 189 2.22 -9.83 -11.08
C GLN A 189 0.97 -9.34 -11.81
N THR A 190 -0.14 -9.17 -11.09
CA THR A 190 -1.45 -8.89 -11.71
C THR A 190 -1.94 -7.50 -11.34
N LEU A 191 -2.19 -6.65 -12.34
CA LEU A 191 -2.98 -5.43 -12.19
C LEU A 191 -4.47 -5.78 -12.27
N VAL A 192 -5.22 -5.46 -11.21
CA VAL A 192 -6.66 -5.69 -11.15
C VAL A 192 -7.39 -4.35 -11.24
N LEU A 193 -8.29 -4.19 -12.22
CA LEU A 193 -9.14 -3.01 -12.36
C LEU A 193 -10.57 -3.33 -11.92
N ARG A 194 -11.24 -2.36 -11.30
CA ARG A 194 -12.63 -2.51 -10.86
C ARG A 194 -13.56 -2.44 -12.07
N LYS A 195 -14.20 -3.55 -12.41
CA LYS A 195 -15.00 -3.72 -13.64
C LYS A 195 -16.10 -2.67 -13.82
N ASN A 196 -16.79 -2.32 -12.73
CA ASN A 196 -17.95 -1.42 -12.77
C ASN A 196 -17.59 0.03 -12.39
N HIS A 197 -16.30 0.37 -12.35
CA HIS A 197 -15.85 1.72 -12.03
C HIS A 197 -15.74 2.57 -13.29
N LYS A 198 -16.08 3.86 -13.18
CA LYS A 198 -15.86 4.85 -14.22
C LYS A 198 -14.67 5.71 -13.84
N PHE A 199 -13.68 5.78 -14.72
CA PHE A 199 -12.42 6.47 -14.50
C PHE A 199 -12.46 7.86 -15.12
N SER A 200 -11.88 8.84 -14.46
CA SER A 200 -11.56 10.12 -15.08
C SER A 200 -10.18 10.07 -15.74
N LYS A 201 -9.91 11.01 -16.66
CA LYS A 201 -8.61 11.09 -17.32
C LYS A 201 -7.48 11.31 -16.32
N ASN A 202 -7.68 12.17 -15.32
CA ASN A 202 -6.71 12.35 -14.25
C ASN A 202 -6.56 11.08 -13.39
N GLN A 203 -7.65 10.37 -13.09
CA GLN A 203 -7.58 9.12 -12.33
C GLN A 203 -6.78 8.03 -13.07
N LEU A 204 -6.90 7.95 -14.40
CA LEU A 204 -6.06 7.04 -15.21
C LEU A 204 -4.58 7.38 -15.06
N LYS A 205 -4.20 8.67 -15.15
CA LYS A 205 -2.82 9.13 -14.92
C LYS A 205 -2.31 8.79 -13.52
N VAL A 206 -3.11 9.10 -12.49
CA VAL A 206 -2.80 8.82 -11.08
C VAL A 206 -2.55 7.32 -10.87
N LEU A 207 -3.50 6.48 -11.27
CA LEU A 207 -3.40 5.04 -11.05
C LEU A 207 -2.28 4.40 -11.88
N ALA A 208 -1.98 4.91 -13.07
CA ALA A 208 -0.88 4.35 -13.86
C ALA A 208 0.48 4.64 -13.24
N ASN A 209 0.73 5.88 -12.79
CA ASN A 209 1.96 6.23 -12.07
C ASN A 209 2.07 5.52 -10.72
N HIS A 210 0.94 5.30 -10.03
CA HIS A 210 0.88 4.63 -8.73
C HIS A 210 1.07 3.10 -8.85
N GLU A 211 0.21 2.43 -9.60
CA GLU A 211 0.16 0.97 -9.67
C GLU A 211 1.24 0.41 -10.60
N ILE A 212 1.47 1.01 -11.76
CA ILE A 212 2.49 0.53 -12.71
C ILE A 212 3.83 1.19 -12.38
N GLY A 213 3.84 2.51 -12.30
CA GLY A 213 5.07 3.29 -12.14
C GLY A 213 5.80 3.05 -10.82
N VAL A 214 5.13 2.53 -9.79
CA VAL A 214 5.77 2.14 -8.53
C VAL A 214 5.50 0.69 -8.18
N HIS A 215 4.24 0.28 -7.97
CA HIS A 215 3.99 -1.07 -7.43
C HIS A 215 4.45 -2.20 -8.35
N MET A 216 4.28 -2.08 -9.67
CA MET A 216 4.84 -3.06 -10.61
C MET A 216 6.37 -2.92 -10.72
N VAL A 217 6.90 -1.70 -10.82
CA VAL A 217 8.37 -1.45 -10.85
C VAL A 217 9.06 -2.15 -9.68
N THR A 218 8.60 -1.92 -8.45
CA THR A 218 9.20 -2.54 -7.26
C THR A 218 8.93 -4.04 -7.18
N THR A 219 7.82 -4.54 -7.74
CA THR A 219 7.57 -5.99 -7.86
C THR A 219 8.60 -6.64 -8.76
N PHE A 220 8.84 -6.10 -9.96
CA PHE A 220 9.79 -6.68 -10.91
C PHE A 220 11.24 -6.51 -10.48
N ASN A 221 11.60 -5.37 -9.87
CA ASN A 221 12.91 -5.21 -9.26
C ASN A 221 13.15 -6.25 -8.17
N GLY A 222 12.19 -6.43 -7.25
CA GLY A 222 12.30 -7.45 -6.20
C GLY A 222 12.42 -8.87 -6.75
N LEU A 223 11.74 -9.20 -7.85
CA LEU A 223 11.87 -10.51 -8.51
C LEU A 223 13.25 -10.75 -9.13
N ASN A 224 13.91 -9.67 -9.58
CA ASN A 224 15.27 -9.69 -10.14
C ASN A 224 16.37 -9.76 -9.06
N GLN A 225 16.01 -9.71 -7.78
CA GLN A 225 16.97 -9.82 -6.68
C GLN A 225 17.41 -11.27 -6.43
N PRO A 226 18.66 -11.48 -5.97
CA PRO A 226 19.15 -12.77 -5.50
C PRO A 226 18.24 -13.34 -4.41
N LEU A 227 18.07 -12.57 -3.33
CA LEU A 227 17.24 -12.90 -2.19
C LEU A 227 15.78 -12.51 -2.44
N LYS A 228 14.87 -13.41 -2.11
CA LYS A 228 13.43 -13.29 -2.35
C LYS A 228 12.72 -12.42 -1.32
N VAL A 229 13.34 -12.10 -0.18
CA VAL A 229 12.84 -11.09 0.77
C VAL A 229 12.49 -9.76 0.09
N PHE A 230 13.25 -9.33 -0.92
CA PHE A 230 12.94 -8.11 -1.69
C PHE A 230 11.65 -8.21 -2.52
N SER A 231 11.29 -9.41 -2.99
CA SER A 231 10.01 -9.63 -3.70
C SER A 231 8.85 -9.88 -2.74
N ASN A 232 9.14 -10.46 -1.57
CA ASN A 232 8.16 -10.76 -0.54
C ASN A 232 7.69 -9.47 0.16
N GLY A 233 8.64 -8.63 0.57
CA GLY A 233 8.39 -7.46 1.42
C GLY A 233 9.29 -7.46 2.64
N LEU A 234 10.05 -6.38 2.84
CA LEU A 234 10.73 -6.09 4.10
C LEU A 234 9.74 -5.57 5.16
N PRO A 235 10.09 -5.57 6.45
CA PRO A 235 9.20 -5.05 7.50
C PRO A 235 8.85 -3.58 7.24
N ASN A 236 7.62 -3.18 7.55
CA ASN A 236 7.08 -1.83 7.32
C ASN A 236 7.11 -1.33 5.85
N ASN A 237 7.35 -2.20 4.86
CA ASN A 237 7.42 -1.78 3.45
C ASN A 237 6.17 -1.04 2.97
N VAL A 238 5.00 -1.37 3.51
CA VAL A 238 3.72 -0.79 3.07
C VAL A 238 3.75 0.73 3.11
N GLU A 239 4.23 1.34 4.20
CA GLU A 239 4.27 2.80 4.31
C GLU A 239 5.20 3.43 3.27
N THR A 240 6.40 2.85 3.10
CA THR A 240 7.37 3.32 2.11
C THR A 240 6.84 3.15 0.68
N GLN A 241 6.23 2.00 0.36
CA GLN A 241 5.69 1.72 -0.97
C GLN A 241 4.51 2.63 -1.33
N GLU A 242 3.56 2.85 -0.41
CA GLU A 242 2.47 3.80 -0.64
C GLU A 242 3.00 5.23 -0.73
N GLY A 243 4.00 5.59 0.08
CA GLY A 243 4.67 6.88 0.02
C GLY A 243 5.35 7.15 -1.32
N LEU A 244 6.11 6.18 -1.83
CA LEU A 244 6.72 6.23 -3.17
C LEU A 244 5.64 6.39 -4.25
N ALA A 245 4.56 5.62 -4.17
CA ALA A 245 3.48 5.65 -5.15
C ALA A 245 2.78 7.01 -5.19
N VAL A 246 2.46 7.61 -4.04
CA VAL A 246 1.88 8.96 -3.99
C VAL A 246 2.90 10.03 -4.36
N PHE A 247 4.18 9.85 -4.03
CA PHE A 247 5.24 10.75 -4.50
C PHE A 247 5.43 10.69 -6.02
N SER A 248 5.16 9.54 -6.65
CA SER A 248 5.09 9.39 -8.10
C SER A 248 3.90 10.15 -8.70
N GLU A 249 2.73 10.10 -8.04
CA GLU A 249 1.59 10.97 -8.39
C GLU A 249 2.00 12.46 -8.38
N TYR A 250 2.78 12.87 -7.38
CA TYR A 250 3.28 14.24 -7.25
C TYR A 250 4.27 14.62 -8.36
N LYS A 251 5.33 13.82 -8.58
CA LYS A 251 6.37 14.12 -9.56
C LYS A 251 5.90 14.03 -11.02
N SER A 252 4.86 13.24 -11.29
CA SER A 252 4.22 13.19 -12.61
C SER A 252 3.20 14.32 -12.84
N GLY A 253 2.95 15.18 -11.85
CA GLY A 253 2.02 16.31 -11.96
C GLY A 253 0.53 15.92 -11.95
N CYS A 254 0.19 14.65 -11.68
CA CYS A 254 -1.21 14.20 -11.62
C CYS A 254 -1.81 14.17 -10.22
N LEU A 255 -1.00 14.35 -9.16
CA LEU A 255 -1.51 14.57 -7.81
C LEU A 255 -2.31 15.88 -7.79
N THR A 256 -3.53 15.82 -7.28
CA THR A 256 -4.41 16.98 -7.13
C THR A 256 -4.69 17.27 -5.66
N LEU A 257 -5.16 18.48 -5.36
CA LEU A 257 -5.61 18.82 -4.01
C LEU A 257 -6.79 17.92 -3.57
N THR A 258 -7.71 17.59 -4.47
CA THR A 258 -8.79 16.63 -4.18
C THR A 258 -8.24 15.26 -3.75
N ARG A 259 -7.20 14.78 -4.42
CA ARG A 259 -6.54 13.51 -4.08
C ARG A 259 -5.83 13.61 -2.72
N LEU A 260 -5.11 14.71 -2.47
CA LEU A 260 -4.44 14.93 -1.18
C LEU A 260 -5.45 15.03 -0.01
N LYS A 261 -6.58 15.72 -0.21
CA LYS A 261 -7.69 15.76 0.75
C LYS A 261 -8.30 14.39 0.99
N GLU A 262 -8.40 13.53 -0.03
CA GLU A 262 -8.86 12.13 0.15
C GLU A 262 -7.94 11.37 1.12
N LEU A 263 -6.62 11.54 1.00
CA LEU A 263 -5.67 10.93 1.94
C LEU A 263 -5.80 11.51 3.35
N ALA A 264 -6.03 12.82 3.47
CA ALA A 264 -6.31 13.46 4.77
C ALA A 264 -7.59 12.92 5.43
N TYR A 265 -8.68 12.76 4.67
CA TYR A 265 -9.92 12.16 5.19
C TYR A 265 -9.73 10.71 5.66
N ARG A 266 -8.83 9.94 5.02
CA ARG A 266 -8.49 8.59 5.49
C ARG A 266 -7.82 8.63 6.86
N ILE A 267 -6.92 9.58 7.13
CA ILE A 267 -6.35 9.78 8.47
C ILE A 267 -7.46 10.09 9.49
N ILE A 268 -8.36 11.04 9.17
CA ILE A 268 -9.47 11.39 10.07
C ILE A 268 -10.37 10.19 10.37
N ALA A 269 -10.65 9.34 9.37
CA ALA A 269 -11.44 8.14 9.55
C ALA A 269 -10.73 7.07 10.40
N VAL A 270 -9.41 6.90 10.25
CA VAL A 270 -8.63 6.00 11.11
C VAL A 270 -8.61 6.52 12.55
N ASP A 271 -8.43 7.82 12.76
CA ASP A 271 -8.50 8.47 14.08
C ASP A 271 -9.87 8.27 14.75
N SER A 272 -10.98 8.40 14.00
CA SER A 272 -12.32 8.15 14.57
C SER A 272 -12.52 6.69 14.97
N LEU A 273 -12.06 5.74 14.14
CA LEU A 273 -12.07 4.31 14.48
C LEU A 273 -11.33 4.06 15.80
N ILE A 274 -10.15 4.67 15.99
CA ILE A 274 -9.35 4.51 17.20
C ILE A 274 -10.05 5.07 18.44
N LYS A 275 -10.79 6.18 18.27
CA LYS A 275 -11.65 6.77 19.30
C LYS A 275 -12.91 5.97 19.58
N GLY A 276 -13.11 4.82 18.93
CA GLY A 276 -14.21 3.89 19.18
C GLY A 276 -15.49 4.22 18.42
N TYR A 277 -15.42 5.04 17.38
CA TYR A 277 -16.58 5.38 16.55
C TYR A 277 -17.09 4.12 15.83
N SER A 278 -18.41 4.00 15.67
CA SER A 278 -19.00 2.98 14.80
C SER A 278 -18.78 3.30 13.32
N PHE A 279 -19.25 2.42 12.43
CA PHE A 279 -19.27 2.70 11.00
C PHE A 279 -20.14 3.94 10.73
N ALA A 280 -21.35 3.98 11.29
CA ALA A 280 -22.27 5.09 11.13
C ALA A 280 -21.69 6.41 11.67
N ASP A 281 -21.05 6.38 12.85
CA ASP A 281 -20.45 7.56 13.47
C ASP A 281 -19.30 8.12 12.62
N THR A 282 -18.43 7.24 12.11
CA THR A 282 -17.31 7.64 11.22
C THR A 282 -17.85 8.19 9.89
N PHE A 283 -18.90 7.58 9.34
CA PHE A 283 -19.57 8.10 8.16
C PHE A 283 -20.17 9.50 8.40
N ASP A 284 -20.86 9.69 9.54
CA ASP A 284 -21.46 10.98 9.90
C ASP A 284 -20.40 12.07 10.09
N LEU A 285 -19.27 11.75 10.73
CA LEU A 285 -18.13 12.66 10.83
C LEU A 285 -17.70 13.16 9.45
N LEU A 286 -17.47 12.27 8.49
CA LEU A 286 -17.03 12.64 7.14
C LEU A 286 -18.12 13.38 6.35
N TYR A 287 -19.36 12.89 6.40
CA TYR A 287 -20.46 13.43 5.59
C TYR A 287 -21.05 14.71 6.19
N SER A 288 -21.41 14.70 7.46
CA SER A 288 -22.15 15.78 8.12
C SER A 288 -21.23 16.88 8.62
N GLN A 289 -20.07 16.55 9.19
CA GLN A 289 -19.15 17.57 9.74
C GLN A 289 -18.19 18.09 8.68
N TYR A 290 -17.50 17.18 7.98
CA TYR A 290 -16.56 17.54 6.92
C TYR A 290 -17.19 17.79 5.54
N LYS A 291 -18.52 17.66 5.42
CA LYS A 291 -19.30 17.93 4.18
C LYS A 291 -18.85 17.11 2.97
N LEU A 292 -18.20 15.97 3.19
CA LEU A 292 -17.75 15.11 2.11
C LEU A 292 -18.95 14.46 1.42
N ASN A 293 -18.89 14.29 0.10
CA ASN A 293 -19.94 13.58 -0.64
C ASN A 293 -20.24 12.19 -0.05
N LYS A 294 -21.52 11.85 0.14
CA LYS A 294 -21.97 10.57 0.75
C LYS A 294 -21.32 9.31 0.18
N ASN A 295 -21.06 9.25 -1.13
CA ASN A 295 -20.43 8.07 -1.74
C ASN A 295 -18.94 7.98 -1.37
N LYS A 296 -18.24 9.12 -1.32
CA LYS A 296 -16.84 9.19 -0.90
C LYS A 296 -16.72 8.89 0.60
N ALA A 297 -17.57 9.50 1.42
CA ALA A 297 -17.64 9.22 2.86
C ALA A 297 -17.83 7.72 3.14
N PHE A 298 -18.83 7.09 2.52
CA PHE A 298 -19.06 5.63 2.67
C PHE A 298 -17.84 4.81 2.24
N SER A 299 -17.20 5.19 1.13
CA SER A 299 -16.05 4.44 0.60
C SER A 299 -14.84 4.51 1.53
N ILE A 300 -14.57 5.67 2.13
CA ILE A 300 -13.50 5.85 3.12
C ILE A 300 -13.84 5.09 4.42
N THR A 301 -15.06 5.26 4.93
CA THR A 301 -15.53 4.52 6.12
C THR A 301 -15.41 3.01 5.92
N LEU A 302 -15.82 2.47 4.76
CA LEU A 302 -15.66 1.06 4.41
C LEU A 302 -14.20 0.61 4.46
N ARG A 303 -13.28 1.40 3.91
CA ARG A 303 -11.86 1.03 3.86
C ARG A 303 -11.25 0.90 5.26
N VAL A 304 -11.70 1.74 6.19
CA VAL A 304 -11.23 1.77 7.58
C VAL A 304 -11.97 0.77 8.46
N HIS A 305 -13.27 0.54 8.28
CA HIS A 305 -14.06 -0.35 9.15
C HIS A 305 -14.09 -1.81 8.70
N ARG A 306 -13.68 -2.12 7.48
CA ARG A 306 -13.56 -3.52 7.02
C ARG A 306 -12.59 -4.33 7.88
N GLY A 307 -12.79 -5.63 7.90
CA GLY A 307 -12.08 -6.58 8.78
C GLY A 307 -12.44 -6.47 10.26
N GLY A 308 -13.09 -5.38 10.70
CA GLY A 308 -13.30 -5.05 12.12
C GLY A 308 -12.49 -3.84 12.59
N GLY A 309 -11.83 -3.12 11.68
CA GLY A 309 -11.00 -1.94 11.97
C GLY A 309 -9.60 -2.05 11.37
N PHE A 310 -9.46 -1.62 10.11
CA PHE A 310 -8.23 -1.68 9.32
C PHE A 310 -7.53 -0.32 9.25
N THR A 311 -6.42 -0.20 9.97
CA THR A 311 -5.73 1.08 10.19
C THR A 311 -4.73 1.45 9.09
N LYS A 312 -4.41 0.56 8.13
CA LYS A 312 -3.43 0.78 7.03
C LYS A 312 -3.56 2.13 6.30
N ASP A 313 -4.78 2.65 6.15
CA ASP A 313 -5.06 3.76 5.24
C ASP A 313 -4.41 5.11 5.65
N HIS A 314 -3.92 5.27 6.89
CA HIS A 314 -3.13 6.45 7.26
C HIS A 314 -1.72 6.46 6.64
N LEU A 315 -1.17 5.28 6.32
CA LEU A 315 0.20 5.11 5.83
C LEU A 315 0.46 5.78 4.46
N TYR A 316 -0.58 6.12 3.71
CA TYR A 316 -0.42 6.79 2.41
C TYR A 316 0.12 8.22 2.57
N LEU A 317 -0.45 8.99 3.51
CA LEU A 317 -0.04 10.39 3.70
C LEU A 317 1.22 10.50 4.55
N THR A 318 1.37 9.65 5.57
CA THR A 318 2.60 9.59 6.36
C THR A 318 3.78 9.08 5.52
N GLY A 319 3.54 8.06 4.69
CA GLY A 319 4.52 7.58 3.71
C GLY A 319 4.92 8.65 2.70
N LEU A 320 3.95 9.40 2.16
CA LEU A 320 4.24 10.53 1.26
C LEU A 320 5.13 11.56 1.96
N GLU A 321 4.82 11.93 3.20
CA GLU A 321 5.61 12.89 3.97
C GLU A 321 7.06 12.41 4.15
N LYS A 322 7.25 11.14 4.57
CA LYS A 322 8.57 10.54 4.79
C LYS A 322 9.39 10.50 3.49
N VAL A 323 8.82 9.99 2.40
CA VAL A 323 9.48 9.90 1.08
C VAL A 323 9.78 11.28 0.51
N TYR A 324 8.85 12.23 0.66
CA TYR A 324 9.06 13.61 0.22
C TYR A 324 10.24 14.27 0.95
N LYS A 325 10.32 14.13 2.28
CA LYS A 325 11.44 14.64 3.09
C LYS A 325 12.76 13.97 2.70
N TYR A 326 12.74 12.66 2.48
CA TYR A 326 13.90 11.90 2.01
C TYR A 326 14.42 12.42 0.66
N ALA A 327 13.53 12.59 -0.32
CA ALA A 327 13.88 13.12 -1.64
C ALA A 327 14.37 14.58 -1.59
N LYS A 328 13.72 15.45 -0.81
CA LYS A 328 14.14 16.86 -0.65
C LYS A 328 15.49 17.02 0.05
N ALA A 329 15.90 16.03 0.85
CA ALA A 329 17.25 15.97 1.41
C ALA A 329 18.32 15.54 0.39
N GLY A 330 17.95 15.37 -0.89
CA GLY A 330 18.87 14.95 -1.96
C GLY A 330 19.30 13.49 -1.85
N LYS A 331 18.57 12.67 -1.09
CA LYS A 331 18.89 11.26 -0.91
C LYS A 331 18.37 10.43 -2.09
N ASP A 332 19.10 9.38 -2.40
CA ASP A 332 18.85 8.51 -3.55
C ASP A 332 17.60 7.64 -3.36
N LEU A 333 16.59 7.85 -4.20
CA LEU A 333 15.36 7.05 -4.18
C LEU A 333 15.54 5.67 -4.82
N ASP A 334 16.62 5.44 -5.58
CA ASP A 334 16.81 4.18 -6.29
C ASP A 334 16.89 2.99 -5.34
N VAL A 335 17.55 3.15 -4.19
CA VAL A 335 17.63 2.09 -3.16
C VAL A 335 16.25 1.61 -2.71
N LEU A 336 15.25 2.51 -2.72
CA LEU A 336 13.86 2.21 -2.33
C LEU A 336 13.05 1.54 -3.45
N LEU A 337 13.57 1.53 -4.68
CA LEU A 337 12.97 0.85 -5.82
C LEU A 337 13.46 -0.59 -6.00
N THR A 338 14.48 -1.02 -5.25
CA THR A 338 15.12 -2.35 -5.35
C THR A 338 14.19 -3.53 -5.10
N GLY A 339 13.03 -3.29 -4.48
CA GLY A 339 12.01 -4.28 -4.19
C GLY A 339 10.87 -3.69 -3.35
N LYS A 340 10.13 -4.56 -2.67
CA LYS A 340 9.17 -4.19 -1.62
C LYS A 340 9.92 -3.86 -0.33
N VAL A 341 10.68 -2.77 -0.34
CA VAL A 341 11.57 -2.36 0.74
C VAL A 341 11.01 -1.17 1.54
N SER A 342 11.70 -0.83 2.63
CA SER A 342 11.34 0.23 3.56
C SER A 342 12.52 1.16 3.86
N LEU A 343 12.19 2.41 4.22
CA LEU A 343 13.18 3.44 4.58
C LEU A 343 14.07 3.02 5.75
N GLU A 344 13.51 2.26 6.70
CA GLU A 344 14.16 1.82 7.92
C GLU A 344 15.34 0.86 7.67
N TYR A 345 15.35 0.14 6.53
CA TYR A 345 16.40 -0.84 6.20
C TYR A 345 17.32 -0.38 5.07
N ILE A 346 17.39 0.91 4.75
CA ILE A 346 18.29 1.43 3.69
C ILE A 346 19.73 0.98 3.91
N ASP A 347 20.24 1.07 5.14
CA ASP A 347 21.63 0.74 5.44
C ASP A 347 21.89 -0.77 5.27
N THR A 348 20.96 -1.62 5.72
CA THR A 348 21.00 -3.07 5.49
C THR A 348 20.92 -3.42 4.00
N ILE A 349 20.10 -2.73 3.22
CA ILE A 349 19.99 -2.94 1.77
C ILE A 349 21.31 -2.60 1.08
N LYS A 350 21.93 -1.47 1.43
CA LYS A 350 23.24 -1.08 0.89
C LYS A 350 24.33 -2.08 1.26
N LYS A 351 24.34 -2.55 2.51
CA LYS A 351 25.24 -3.62 2.95
C LYS A 351 25.06 -4.90 2.13
N LEU A 352 23.81 -5.32 1.89
CA LEU A 352 23.52 -6.46 1.01
C LEU A 352 24.02 -6.23 -0.43
N GLN A 353 23.95 -5.00 -0.93
CA GLN A 353 24.48 -4.65 -2.25
C GLN A 353 26.02 -4.70 -2.30
N GLU A 354 26.69 -4.19 -1.27
CA GLU A 354 28.15 -4.25 -1.12
C GLU A 354 28.66 -5.69 -1.04
N LEU A 355 27.91 -6.58 -0.38
CA LEU A 355 28.19 -8.02 -0.30
C LEU A 355 27.78 -8.80 -1.58
N GLY A 356 27.20 -8.16 -2.60
CA GLY A 356 26.71 -8.84 -3.80
C GLY A 356 25.45 -9.70 -3.59
N LEU A 357 24.81 -9.61 -2.42
CA LEU A 357 23.58 -10.32 -2.05
C LEU A 357 22.30 -9.57 -2.50
N ALA A 358 22.46 -8.34 -2.97
CA ALA A 358 21.41 -7.56 -3.62
C ALA A 358 22.00 -6.77 -4.80
N ASN A 359 21.16 -6.47 -5.78
CA ASN A 359 21.47 -5.63 -6.93
C ASN A 359 20.82 -4.24 -6.75
N THR A 360 21.31 -3.25 -7.47
CA THR A 360 20.59 -1.98 -7.69
C THR A 360 19.34 -2.21 -8.54
N SER A 361 18.45 -1.22 -8.60
CA SER A 361 17.20 -1.38 -9.34
C SER A 361 17.46 -1.52 -10.84
N LYS A 362 16.77 -2.46 -11.48
CA LYS A 362 16.80 -2.59 -12.95
C LYS A 362 15.83 -1.60 -13.61
N HIS A 363 14.66 -1.44 -13.02
CA HIS A 363 13.59 -0.57 -13.50
C HIS A 363 13.47 0.65 -12.59
N PHE A 364 13.25 1.82 -13.18
CA PHE A 364 13.12 3.08 -12.46
C PHE A 364 11.71 3.66 -12.64
N THR A 365 11.22 4.39 -11.65
CA THR A 365 9.99 5.17 -11.77
C THR A 365 10.24 6.37 -12.67
N ASP A 366 9.66 6.39 -13.87
CA ASP A 366 9.85 7.44 -14.89
C ASP A 366 9.47 8.84 -14.35
N ALA A 367 8.44 8.92 -13.51
CA ALA A 367 8.02 10.16 -12.86
C ALA A 367 9.15 10.80 -12.03
N TYR A 368 10.06 10.01 -11.44
CA TYR A 368 11.13 10.56 -10.58
C TYR A 368 12.24 11.24 -11.39
N LEU A 369 12.35 10.94 -12.69
CA LEU A 369 13.35 11.54 -13.59
C LEU A 369 12.98 12.97 -14.01
N ASN A 370 11.72 13.38 -13.80
CA ASN A 370 11.23 14.71 -14.21
C ASN A 370 11.35 15.71 -13.06
N ASP A 371 12.21 16.72 -13.19
CA ASP A 371 12.35 17.78 -12.18
C ASP A 371 11.37 18.95 -12.32
N ASP A 372 10.65 19.03 -13.44
CA ASP A 372 9.98 20.27 -13.88
C ASP A 372 8.47 20.39 -13.60
N VAL A 373 7.84 19.44 -12.88
CA VAL A 373 6.35 19.40 -12.79
C VAL A 373 5.82 19.49 -11.36
N ALA A 374 6.43 20.31 -10.52
CA ALA A 374 5.89 20.59 -9.19
C ALA A 374 4.80 21.68 -9.25
N ASN A 375 3.53 21.31 -9.04
CA ASN A 375 2.47 22.28 -8.77
C ASN A 375 2.84 23.09 -7.52
N LYS A 376 3.08 24.40 -7.68
CA LYS A 376 3.56 25.30 -6.61
C LYS A 376 2.69 25.26 -5.36
N ASN A 377 1.36 25.11 -5.52
CA ASN A 377 0.44 25.03 -4.39
C ASN A 377 0.63 23.72 -3.60
N LEU A 378 0.80 22.59 -4.32
CA LEU A 378 1.05 21.31 -3.67
C LEU A 378 2.44 21.25 -3.05
N ASP A 379 3.47 21.80 -3.70
CA ASP A 379 4.82 21.90 -3.13
C ASP A 379 4.80 22.74 -1.83
N PHE A 380 4.04 23.84 -1.79
CA PHE A 380 3.82 24.61 -0.57
C PHE A 380 3.17 23.76 0.53
N ILE A 381 2.09 23.02 0.21
CA ILE A 381 1.40 22.19 1.21
C ILE A 381 2.36 21.12 1.75
N LEU A 382 3.06 20.39 0.88
CA LEU A 382 3.96 19.31 1.26
C LEU A 382 5.17 19.82 2.06
N LYS A 383 5.71 21.00 1.74
CA LYS A 383 6.74 21.68 2.56
C LYS A 383 6.24 22.09 3.93
N SER A 384 4.94 22.36 4.06
CA SER A 384 4.33 22.87 5.29
C SER A 384 3.83 21.77 6.21
N LEU A 385 3.87 20.50 5.78
CA LEU A 385 3.60 19.37 6.65
C LEU A 385 4.66 19.33 7.75
N LYS A 386 4.22 19.24 9.01
CA LYS A 386 5.10 19.36 10.19
C LYS A 386 6.18 18.28 10.20
#